data_AF-A0A954GPH4-F1
#
_entry.id   AF-A0A954GPH4-F1
#
_cell.length_a   1.000
_cell.length_b   1.000
_cell.length_c   1.000
_cell.angle_alpha   90.00
_cell.angle_beta   90.00
_cell.angle_gamma   90.00
#
_symmetry.space_group_name_H-M   'P 1'
#
loop_
_entity.id
_entity.type
_entity.pdbx_description
1 polymer ?
#
loop_
_entity_poly.entity_id
_entity_poly.type
_entity_poly.pdbx_seq_one_letter_code
_entity_poly.pdbx_strand_id
1 'polypeptide(L)'
;NPRPTDNSISATEAAWQRRGRQYVVYDDGLSPAINAAILLAKPLLLMGEPGTGKTILADRVAWALGLERPFVFNTKSTSLGKDLFYSYDALGRLYEVYNSSGSQHVSVKPNATGGAAIGYVRLSALGSAILKSMPLDEVPEEFRDQRGAAPAQRSVVIIDEIDKANRDFPNDLLHELDRGEFSIPEAGGIRLKENDDPDLKPIVIVTSNSEKSLPEAFLRRCIFHELKFPEDPQSFQRILSRIVVPQVLSRLGWPPEENGESRFKDPFLSDCFTFFQRIRKEFPLKAPATAELVDWIELLGRFGADPAAPLKESEQPFRRSMNALAKFADDMQQLETSWASFKASAPAK
;
A
#
# COMPACT_ATOMS: atom_id res chain seq x y z
N ASN A 1 -18.13 15.06 11.28
CA ASN A 1 -19.02 14.19 12.08
C ASN A 1 -18.24 13.53 13.21
N PRO A 2 -18.78 13.53 14.45
CA PRO A 2 -18.17 12.80 15.56
C PRO A 2 -18.24 11.29 15.25
N ARG A 3 -17.14 10.59 15.47
CA ARG A 3 -16.96 9.16 15.14
C ARG A 3 -17.69 8.28 16.17
N PRO A 4 -18.20 7.10 15.79
CA PRO A 4 -18.69 6.12 16.75
C PRO A 4 -17.51 5.65 17.63
N THR A 5 -17.62 5.90 18.93
CA THR A 5 -16.77 5.32 19.95
C THR A 5 -17.24 3.89 20.22
N ASP A 6 -16.72 2.93 19.48
CA ASP A 6 -16.98 1.52 19.79
C ASP A 6 -15.67 0.79 20.14
N ASN A 7 -15.61 0.36 21.40
CA ASN A 7 -14.48 -0.29 22.05
C ASN A 7 -14.47 -1.79 21.70
N SER A 8 -14.28 -2.10 20.42
CA SER A 8 -13.84 -3.45 19.99
C SER A 8 -13.23 -3.39 18.59
N ILE A 9 -12.27 -2.49 18.38
CA ILE A 9 -11.52 -2.44 17.14
C ILE A 9 -10.67 -3.71 17.05
N SER A 10 -10.93 -4.57 16.05
CA SER A 10 -10.08 -5.75 15.81
C SER A 10 -8.61 -5.34 15.64
N ALA A 11 -7.65 -6.18 16.06
CA ALA A 11 -6.23 -5.83 15.99
C ALA A 11 -5.79 -5.38 14.58
N THR A 12 -6.42 -5.94 13.54
CA THR A 12 -6.22 -5.57 12.13
C THR A 12 -6.78 -4.19 11.79
N GLU A 13 -7.96 -3.87 12.31
CA GLU A 13 -8.62 -2.57 12.13
C GLU A 13 -7.82 -1.44 12.80
N ALA A 14 -7.32 -1.69 14.02
CA ALA A 14 -6.48 -0.74 14.74
C ALA A 14 -5.14 -0.52 14.02
N ALA A 15 -4.60 -1.54 13.36
CA ALA A 15 -3.31 -1.47 12.70
C ALA A 15 -3.35 -0.57 11.45
N TRP A 16 -4.32 -0.73 10.56
CA TRP A 16 -4.37 0.09 9.34
C TRP A 16 -4.74 1.54 9.64
N GLN A 17 -5.67 1.78 10.58
CA GLN A 17 -6.02 3.14 11.01
C GLN A 17 -4.82 3.85 11.62
N ARG A 18 -3.97 3.14 12.38
CA ARG A 18 -2.72 3.67 12.91
C ARG A 18 -1.76 4.07 11.79
N ARG A 19 -1.56 3.20 10.79
CA ARG A 19 -0.72 3.50 9.62
C ARG A 19 -1.23 4.73 8.86
N GLY A 20 -2.52 4.81 8.57
CA GLY A 20 -3.14 5.95 7.88
C GLY A 20 -3.03 7.26 8.68
N ARG A 21 -3.16 7.21 10.01
CA ARG A 21 -2.96 8.36 10.89
C ARG A 21 -1.51 8.84 10.91
N GLN A 22 -0.55 7.91 10.89
CA GLN A 22 0.89 8.19 10.97
C GLN A 22 1.52 8.57 9.62
N TYR A 23 0.82 8.33 8.51
CA TYR A 23 1.32 8.70 7.18
C TYR A 23 1.63 10.20 7.10
N VAL A 24 2.82 10.51 6.58
CA VAL A 24 3.31 11.87 6.42
C VAL A 24 3.21 12.25 4.96
N VAL A 25 2.37 13.23 4.67
CA VAL A 25 2.41 13.93 3.39
C VAL A 25 3.55 14.94 3.48
N TYR A 26 4.57 14.73 2.66
CA TYR A 26 5.75 15.60 2.59
C TYR A 26 5.97 16.23 1.21
N ASP A 27 5.24 15.75 0.19
CA ASP A 27 5.20 16.33 -1.14
C ASP A 27 3.94 17.23 -1.24
N ASP A 28 4.15 18.52 -1.50
CA ASP A 28 3.07 19.49 -1.62
C ASP A 28 2.15 19.21 -2.83
N GLY A 29 2.66 18.54 -3.87
CA GLY A 29 1.93 18.13 -5.05
C GLY A 29 1.07 16.88 -4.85
N LEU A 30 1.33 16.08 -3.82
CA LEU A 30 0.58 14.85 -3.56
C LEU A 30 -0.88 15.13 -3.19
N SER A 31 -1.13 16.13 -2.33
CA SER A 31 -2.51 16.46 -1.91
C SER A 31 -3.39 16.97 -3.06
N PRO A 32 -2.93 17.91 -3.92
CA PRO A 32 -3.63 18.29 -5.14
C PRO A 32 -3.89 17.10 -6.07
N ALA A 33 -2.92 16.19 -6.25
CA ALA A 33 -3.10 15.02 -7.11
C ALA A 33 -4.18 14.06 -6.59
N ILE A 34 -4.19 13.79 -5.28
CA ILE A 34 -5.24 12.99 -4.62
C ILE A 34 -6.61 13.65 -4.81
N ASN A 35 -6.71 14.95 -4.53
CA ASN A 35 -7.97 15.68 -4.66
C ASN A 35 -8.45 15.69 -6.12
N ALA A 36 -7.56 15.87 -7.09
CA ALA A 36 -7.89 15.81 -8.51
C ALA A 36 -8.40 14.43 -8.92
N ALA A 37 -7.78 13.35 -8.43
CA ALA A 37 -8.21 11.98 -8.69
C ALA A 37 -9.63 11.72 -8.13
N ILE A 38 -9.89 12.16 -6.90
CA ILE A 38 -11.22 12.02 -6.26
C ILE A 38 -12.28 12.84 -7.01
N LEU A 39 -12.00 14.11 -7.30
CA LEU A 39 -12.96 15.02 -7.95
C LEU A 39 -13.29 14.60 -9.39
N LEU A 40 -12.30 14.06 -10.12
CA LEU A 40 -12.48 13.63 -11.50
C LEU A 40 -12.93 12.17 -11.61
N ALA A 41 -13.06 11.45 -10.49
CA ALA A 41 -13.29 10.02 -10.44
C ALA A 41 -12.32 9.23 -11.36
N LYS A 42 -11.04 9.62 -11.34
CA LYS A 42 -9.97 8.98 -12.12
C LYS A 42 -9.00 8.23 -11.21
N PRO A 43 -8.41 7.12 -11.66
CA PRO A 43 -7.36 6.44 -10.91
C PRO A 43 -6.16 7.36 -10.63
N LEU A 44 -5.62 7.31 -9.41
CA LEU A 44 -4.37 7.97 -9.05
C LEU A 44 -3.21 7.00 -9.25
N LEU A 45 -2.33 7.26 -10.21
CA LEU A 45 -1.10 6.51 -10.43
C LEU A 45 0.07 7.15 -9.68
N LEU A 46 0.58 6.41 -8.70
CA LEU A 46 1.76 6.75 -7.90
C LEU A 46 2.98 5.99 -8.41
N MET A 47 3.94 6.72 -8.98
CA MET A 47 5.27 6.19 -9.24
C MET A 47 6.25 6.64 -8.16
N GLY A 48 7.33 5.91 -7.97
CA GLY A 48 8.39 6.35 -7.07
C GLY A 48 9.23 5.20 -6.56
N GLU A 49 10.30 5.52 -5.85
CA GLU A 49 11.19 4.53 -5.27
C GLU A 49 10.47 3.64 -4.23
N PRO A 50 10.93 2.40 -4.03
CA PRO A 50 10.48 1.58 -2.89
C PRO A 50 10.63 2.35 -1.58
N GLY A 51 9.70 2.18 -0.64
CA GLY A 51 9.79 2.80 0.70
C GLY A 51 9.42 4.28 0.79
N THR A 52 8.90 4.91 -0.28
CA THR A 52 8.30 6.27 -0.24
C THR A 52 6.86 6.30 0.31
N GLY A 53 6.33 5.15 0.71
CA GLY A 53 5.01 5.05 1.34
C GLY A 53 3.82 4.94 0.38
N LYS A 54 4.06 4.63 -0.91
CA LYS A 54 3.00 4.45 -1.93
C LYS A 54 1.84 3.57 -1.45
N THR A 55 2.14 2.39 -0.91
CA THR A 55 1.14 1.43 -0.43
C THR A 55 0.34 1.96 0.77
N ILE A 56 1.00 2.69 1.69
CA ILE A 56 0.36 3.22 2.91
C ILE A 56 -0.55 4.41 2.57
N LEU A 57 -0.41 5.03 1.40
CA LEU A 57 -1.27 6.14 1.01
C LEU A 57 -2.76 5.74 0.98
N ALA A 58 -3.09 4.52 0.59
CA ALA A 58 -4.47 4.05 0.61
C ALA A 58 -5.05 4.05 2.02
N ASP A 59 -4.29 3.56 3.02
CA ASP A 59 -4.68 3.63 4.43
C ASP A 59 -4.87 5.09 4.87
N ARG A 60 -4.02 6.02 4.39
CA ARG A 60 -4.14 7.46 4.68
C ARG A 60 -5.41 8.06 4.11
N VAL A 61 -5.72 7.80 2.84
CA VAL A 61 -6.89 8.34 2.15
C VAL A 61 -8.17 7.81 2.81
N ALA A 62 -8.25 6.51 3.07
CA ALA A 62 -9.40 5.92 3.76
C ALA A 62 -9.59 6.52 5.16
N TRP A 63 -8.51 6.63 5.93
CA TRP A 63 -8.56 7.21 7.27
C TRP A 63 -8.99 8.68 7.27
N ALA A 64 -8.48 9.48 6.32
CA ALA A 64 -8.79 10.91 6.20
C ALA A 64 -10.25 11.16 5.83
N LEU A 65 -10.81 10.30 4.98
CA LEU A 65 -12.21 10.37 4.54
C LEU A 65 -13.18 9.65 5.50
N GLY A 66 -12.67 8.96 6.52
CA GLY A 66 -13.49 8.19 7.46
C GLY A 66 -14.13 6.95 6.82
N LEU A 67 -13.50 6.39 5.80
CA LEU A 67 -13.94 5.19 5.09
C LEU A 67 -13.43 3.93 5.79
N GLU A 68 -13.99 2.79 5.41
CA GLU A 68 -13.53 1.47 5.84
C GLU A 68 -12.12 1.15 5.31
N ARG A 69 -11.56 0.05 5.80
CA ARG A 69 -10.27 -0.48 5.36
C ARG A 69 -10.17 -0.53 3.83
N PRO A 70 -9.08 -0.05 3.22
CA PRO A 70 -8.87 -0.16 1.78
C PRO A 70 -8.90 -1.62 1.31
N PHE A 71 -9.49 -1.82 0.13
CA PHE A 71 -9.33 -3.05 -0.62
C PHE A 71 -7.95 -3.08 -1.27
N VAL A 72 -7.23 -4.19 -1.07
CA VAL A 72 -5.86 -4.33 -1.56
C VAL A 72 -5.83 -5.41 -2.63
N PHE A 73 -5.36 -5.05 -3.82
CA PHE A 73 -4.98 -5.97 -4.88
C PHE A 73 -3.46 -5.95 -5.05
N ASN A 74 -2.80 -7.04 -4.69
CA ASN A 74 -1.36 -7.19 -4.89
C ASN A 74 -1.10 -7.83 -6.25
N THR A 75 -0.48 -7.10 -7.15
CA THR A 75 -0.20 -7.57 -8.51
C THR A 75 0.90 -8.62 -8.49
N LYS A 76 0.70 -9.71 -9.23
CA LYS A 76 1.67 -10.80 -9.44
C LYS A 76 2.04 -10.88 -10.92
N SER A 77 3.14 -11.57 -11.23
CA SER A 77 3.55 -11.82 -12.62
C SER A 77 2.48 -12.55 -13.44
N THR A 78 1.62 -13.33 -12.78
CA THR A 78 0.54 -14.12 -13.38
C THR A 78 -0.84 -13.45 -13.25
N SER A 79 -0.93 -12.23 -12.73
CA SER A 79 -2.21 -11.53 -12.58
C SER A 79 -2.84 -11.23 -13.93
N LEU A 80 -4.14 -11.52 -14.04
CA LEU A 80 -4.98 -11.22 -15.19
C LEU A 80 -5.95 -10.08 -14.87
N GLY A 81 -6.39 -9.30 -15.87
CA GLY A 81 -7.28 -8.15 -15.64
C GLY A 81 -8.53 -8.48 -14.82
N LYS A 82 -9.15 -9.64 -15.08
CA LYS A 82 -10.32 -10.11 -14.33
C LYS A 82 -10.08 -10.32 -12.83
N ASP A 83 -8.85 -10.64 -12.42
CA ASP A 83 -8.52 -10.96 -11.02
C ASP A 83 -8.70 -9.74 -10.10
N LEU A 84 -8.64 -8.53 -10.67
CA LEU A 84 -8.93 -7.27 -9.96
C LEU A 84 -10.39 -7.21 -9.51
N PHE A 85 -11.29 -7.86 -10.26
CA PHE A 85 -12.74 -7.80 -10.08
C PHE A 85 -13.29 -9.03 -9.38
N TYR A 86 -12.85 -10.24 -9.78
CA TYR A 86 -13.31 -11.48 -9.17
C TYR A 86 -12.34 -12.64 -9.37
N SER A 87 -12.52 -13.68 -8.56
CA SER A 87 -11.91 -15.00 -8.72
C SER A 87 -13.00 -16.04 -8.89
N TYR A 88 -12.68 -17.12 -9.60
CA TYR A 88 -13.60 -18.21 -9.89
C TYR A 88 -12.98 -19.56 -9.55
N ASP A 89 -13.58 -20.27 -8.59
CA ASP A 89 -13.14 -21.60 -8.17
C ASP A 89 -13.73 -22.69 -9.06
N ALA A 90 -13.07 -22.93 -10.20
CA ALA A 90 -13.45 -23.97 -11.14
C ALA A 90 -13.32 -25.39 -10.56
N LEU A 91 -12.37 -25.61 -9.64
CA LEU A 91 -12.11 -26.93 -9.06
C LEU A 91 -13.18 -27.31 -8.04
N GLY A 92 -13.55 -26.38 -7.16
CA GLY A 92 -14.65 -26.56 -6.23
C GLY A 92 -15.94 -26.91 -6.97
N ARG A 93 -16.24 -26.18 -8.07
CA ARG A 93 -17.41 -26.46 -8.90
C ARG A 93 -17.35 -27.85 -9.51
N LEU A 94 -16.21 -28.25 -10.07
CA LEU A 94 -16.05 -29.57 -10.68
C LEU A 94 -16.21 -30.68 -9.63
N TYR A 95 -15.67 -30.49 -8.43
CA TYR A 95 -15.78 -31.45 -7.32
C TYR A 95 -17.23 -31.61 -6.85
N GLU A 96 -17.98 -30.52 -6.72
CA GLU A 96 -19.41 -30.58 -6.40
C GLU A 96 -20.19 -31.31 -7.49
N VAL A 97 -19.97 -30.97 -8.76
CA VAL A 97 -20.65 -31.65 -9.90
C VAL A 97 -20.35 -33.15 -9.90
N TYR A 98 -19.11 -33.55 -9.63
CA TYR A 98 -18.70 -34.96 -9.58
C TYR A 98 -19.39 -35.71 -8.44
N ASN A 99 -19.38 -35.16 -7.23
CA ASN A 99 -19.96 -35.81 -6.05
C ASN A 99 -21.49 -35.81 -6.06
N SER A 100 -22.11 -34.78 -6.65
CA SER A 100 -23.57 -34.70 -6.85
C SER A 100 -24.07 -35.76 -7.82
N SER A 101 -23.22 -36.25 -8.73
CA SER A 101 -23.57 -37.25 -9.73
C SER A 101 -23.52 -38.69 -9.19
N GLY A 102 -22.90 -38.92 -8.01
CA GLY A 102 -22.72 -40.25 -7.41
C GLY A 102 -23.76 -40.64 -6.34
N SER A 103 -24.62 -39.72 -5.89
CA SER A 103 -25.67 -39.98 -4.89
C SER A 103 -27.05 -39.89 -5.54
N GLN A 104 -27.79 -41.00 -5.55
CA GLN A 104 -29.18 -41.03 -6.02
C GLN A 104 -30.06 -40.04 -5.24
N HIS A 105 -30.88 -39.28 -5.98
CA HIS A 105 -32.02 -38.49 -5.49
C HIS A 105 -31.72 -37.44 -4.40
N VAL A 106 -31.05 -36.36 -4.78
CA VAL A 106 -31.46 -35.02 -4.32
C VAL A 106 -31.95 -34.26 -5.53
N SER A 107 -33.17 -33.76 -5.46
CA SER A 107 -33.78 -32.86 -6.44
C SER A 107 -33.03 -31.53 -6.44
N VAL A 108 -31.81 -31.52 -6.99
CA VAL A 108 -31.21 -30.32 -7.53
C VAL A 108 -32.08 -29.96 -8.72
N LYS A 109 -33.01 -29.00 -8.53
CA LYS A 109 -33.62 -28.33 -9.67
C LYS A 109 -32.45 -27.91 -10.56
N PRO A 110 -32.36 -28.36 -11.82
CA PRO A 110 -31.43 -27.77 -12.74
C PRO A 110 -31.93 -26.34 -12.93
N ASN A 111 -31.40 -25.39 -12.16
CA ASN A 111 -31.50 -23.99 -12.56
C ASN A 111 -30.75 -23.92 -13.88
N ALA A 112 -31.49 -24.05 -14.98
CA ALA A 112 -31.04 -24.01 -16.36
C ALA A 112 -30.51 -22.61 -16.78
N THR A 113 -30.03 -21.84 -15.80
CA THR A 113 -29.60 -20.45 -15.88
C THR A 113 -28.54 -20.24 -14.81
N GLY A 114 -27.25 -20.46 -15.12
CA GLY A 114 -26.07 -19.92 -14.42
C GLY A 114 -25.88 -20.11 -12.89
N GLY A 115 -26.89 -20.55 -12.15
CA GLY A 115 -27.05 -20.36 -10.70
C GLY A 115 -26.07 -21.17 -9.86
N ALA A 116 -25.66 -22.34 -10.34
CA ALA A 116 -24.71 -23.18 -9.62
C ALA A 116 -23.26 -22.66 -9.70
N ALA A 117 -22.90 -21.89 -10.73
CA ALA A 117 -21.54 -21.37 -10.89
C ALA A 117 -21.27 -20.11 -10.05
N ILE A 118 -22.34 -19.42 -9.64
CA ILE A 118 -22.30 -18.19 -8.84
C ILE A 118 -21.67 -18.41 -7.46
N GLY A 119 -21.96 -19.56 -6.82
CA GLY A 119 -21.39 -19.91 -5.52
C GLY A 119 -19.85 -19.98 -5.50
N TYR A 120 -19.23 -20.11 -6.68
CA TYR A 120 -17.79 -20.21 -6.89
C TYR A 120 -17.14 -18.89 -7.32
N VAL A 121 -17.93 -17.83 -7.50
CA VAL A 121 -17.43 -16.50 -7.79
C VAL A 121 -17.24 -15.74 -6.49
N ARG A 122 -16.05 -15.18 -6.29
CA ARG A 122 -15.72 -14.30 -5.17
C ARG A 122 -15.20 -12.99 -5.71
N LEU A 123 -15.87 -11.89 -5.36
CA LEU A 123 -15.42 -10.57 -5.78
C LEU A 123 -14.09 -10.22 -5.10
N SER A 124 -13.23 -9.61 -5.89
CA SER A 124 -11.90 -9.15 -5.51
C SER A 124 -11.90 -7.63 -5.44
N ALA A 125 -10.91 -7.07 -4.73
CA ALA A 125 -10.65 -5.65 -4.52
C ALA A 125 -11.61 -4.64 -5.20
N LEU A 126 -11.44 -4.35 -6.50
CA LEU A 126 -12.26 -3.36 -7.21
C LEU A 126 -13.69 -3.85 -7.43
N GLY A 127 -13.89 -5.13 -7.75
CA GLY A 127 -15.23 -5.70 -7.86
C GLY A 127 -16.03 -5.60 -6.57
N SER A 128 -15.40 -5.84 -5.42
CA SER A 128 -16.01 -5.65 -4.10
C SER A 128 -16.30 -4.17 -3.79
N ALA A 129 -15.43 -3.26 -4.21
CA ALA A 129 -15.65 -1.82 -4.06
C ALA A 129 -16.80 -1.31 -4.95
N ILE A 130 -16.87 -1.78 -6.20
CA ILE A 130 -17.98 -1.52 -7.12
C ILE A 130 -19.28 -2.00 -6.50
N LEU A 131 -19.32 -3.27 -6.05
CA LEU A 131 -20.49 -3.84 -5.39
C LEU A 131 -20.91 -2.99 -4.18
N LYS A 132 -19.98 -2.57 -3.32
CA LYS A 132 -20.25 -1.69 -2.16
C LYS A 132 -20.78 -0.31 -2.51
N SER A 133 -20.44 0.22 -3.68
CA SER A 133 -20.99 1.50 -4.14
C SER A 133 -22.45 1.40 -4.59
N MET A 134 -22.93 0.21 -4.96
CA MET A 134 -24.28 0.02 -5.48
C MET A 134 -25.37 0.23 -4.40
N PRO A 135 -26.52 0.81 -4.77
CA PRO A 135 -27.76 0.76 -3.99
C PRO A 135 -28.21 -0.68 -3.73
N LEU A 136 -28.77 -0.96 -2.56
CA LEU A 136 -29.11 -2.34 -2.14
C LEU A 136 -30.17 -3.00 -3.03
N ASP A 137 -31.06 -2.21 -3.62
CA ASP A 137 -32.12 -2.65 -4.53
C ASP A 137 -31.62 -2.98 -5.95
N GLU A 138 -30.48 -2.41 -6.35
CA GLU A 138 -29.83 -2.69 -7.63
C GLU A 138 -28.85 -3.88 -7.59
N VAL A 139 -28.52 -4.36 -6.38
CA VAL A 139 -27.57 -5.48 -6.21
C VAL A 139 -28.23 -6.80 -6.66
N PRO A 140 -27.60 -7.53 -7.61
CA PRO A 140 -28.08 -8.84 -8.02
C PRO A 140 -28.19 -9.79 -6.83
N GLU A 141 -29.24 -10.62 -6.80
CA GLU A 141 -29.56 -11.51 -5.68
C GLU A 141 -28.37 -12.39 -5.29
N GLU A 142 -27.62 -12.81 -6.30
CA GLU A 142 -26.43 -13.66 -6.24
C GLU A 142 -25.24 -13.07 -5.48
N PHE A 143 -25.17 -11.75 -5.38
CA PHE A 143 -24.07 -11.03 -4.75
C PHE A 143 -24.50 -10.31 -3.46
N ARG A 144 -25.77 -10.43 -3.03
CA ARG A 144 -26.28 -9.79 -1.80
C ARG A 144 -25.49 -10.21 -0.55
N ASP A 145 -25.12 -11.48 -0.45
CA ASP A 145 -24.32 -11.99 0.67
C ASP A 145 -22.93 -11.37 0.71
N GLN A 146 -22.30 -11.16 -0.46
CA GLN A 146 -20.98 -10.51 -0.56
C GLN A 146 -21.07 -8.99 -0.35
N ARG A 147 -22.22 -8.37 -0.66
CA ARG A 147 -22.47 -6.93 -0.50
C ARG A 147 -22.61 -6.52 0.98
N GLY A 148 -23.25 -7.37 1.78
CA GLY A 148 -23.69 -7.02 3.13
C GLY A 148 -24.88 -6.06 3.16
N ALA A 149 -25.34 -5.71 4.37
CA ALA A 149 -26.57 -4.93 4.59
C ALA A 149 -26.35 -3.41 4.74
N ALA A 150 -25.10 -2.95 4.72
CA ALA A 150 -24.77 -1.53 4.86
C ALA A 150 -25.23 -0.73 3.61
N PRO A 151 -25.62 0.56 3.76
CA PRO A 151 -25.99 1.41 2.64
C PRO A 151 -24.85 1.54 1.62
N ALA A 152 -25.17 2.10 0.45
CA ALA A 152 -24.17 2.44 -0.57
C ALA A 152 -23.06 3.29 0.04
N GLN A 153 -21.81 2.89 -0.17
CA GLN A 153 -20.66 3.60 0.38
C GLN A 153 -19.46 3.55 -0.54
N ARG A 154 -18.75 4.68 -0.58
CA ARG A 154 -17.45 4.80 -1.24
C ARG A 154 -16.42 3.94 -0.52
N SER A 155 -15.48 3.40 -1.30
CA SER A 155 -14.36 2.61 -0.80
C SER A 155 -13.05 3.08 -1.43
N VAL A 156 -11.92 2.78 -0.79
CA VAL A 156 -10.59 2.96 -1.38
C VAL A 156 -10.09 1.61 -1.88
N VAL A 157 -9.54 1.58 -3.09
CA VAL A 157 -8.92 0.41 -3.70
C VAL A 157 -7.48 0.75 -4.03
N ILE A 158 -6.55 -0.12 -3.64
CA ILE A 158 -5.15 -0.04 -4.08
C ILE A 158 -4.80 -1.22 -4.98
N ILE A 159 -4.29 -0.91 -6.17
CA ILE A 159 -3.64 -1.83 -7.10
C ILE A 159 -2.15 -1.66 -6.91
N ASP A 160 -1.55 -2.52 -6.08
CA ASP A 160 -0.15 -2.39 -5.68
C ASP A 160 0.77 -3.06 -6.72
N GLU A 161 1.84 -2.34 -7.09
CA GLU A 161 2.93 -2.78 -7.97
C GLU A 161 2.44 -3.31 -9.32
N ILE A 162 1.62 -2.52 -10.02
CA ILE A 162 0.99 -2.89 -11.31
C ILE A 162 2.00 -3.34 -12.38
N ASP A 163 3.24 -2.87 -12.30
CA ASP A 163 4.35 -3.20 -13.19
C ASP A 163 4.90 -4.62 -13.00
N LYS A 164 4.50 -5.35 -11.96
CA LYS A 164 4.88 -6.76 -11.76
C LYS A 164 4.22 -7.70 -12.76
N ALA A 165 3.00 -7.40 -13.22
CA ALA A 165 2.28 -8.21 -14.19
C ALA A 165 2.91 -8.17 -15.60
N ASN A 166 2.33 -8.96 -16.50
CA ASN A 166 2.58 -8.85 -17.94
C ASN A 166 2.11 -7.47 -18.46
N ARG A 167 2.69 -7.00 -19.57
CA ARG A 167 2.33 -5.76 -20.27
C ARG A 167 0.88 -5.69 -20.75
N ASP A 168 0.23 -6.85 -20.92
CA ASP A 168 -1.19 -6.92 -21.31
C ASP A 168 -2.11 -6.52 -20.15
N PHE A 169 -1.71 -6.79 -18.90
CA PHE A 169 -2.56 -6.57 -17.72
C PHE A 169 -3.07 -5.12 -17.60
N PRO A 170 -2.24 -4.06 -17.68
CA PRO A 170 -2.76 -2.69 -17.63
C PRO A 170 -3.70 -2.34 -18.78
N ASN A 171 -3.49 -2.93 -19.97
CA ASN A 171 -4.35 -2.69 -21.13
C ASN A 171 -5.72 -3.36 -20.97
N ASP A 172 -5.72 -4.58 -20.42
CA ASP A 172 -6.93 -5.35 -20.14
C ASP A 172 -7.82 -4.70 -19.07
N LEU A 173 -7.32 -3.73 -18.32
CA LEU A 173 -8.08 -2.98 -17.32
C LEU A 173 -8.71 -1.69 -17.86
N LEU A 174 -8.30 -1.21 -19.04
CA LEU A 174 -8.66 0.14 -19.51
C LEU A 174 -10.17 0.30 -19.68
N HIS A 175 -10.83 -0.74 -20.20
CA HIS A 175 -12.26 -0.67 -20.52
C HIS A 175 -13.11 -0.64 -19.25
N GLU A 176 -12.81 -1.53 -18.30
CA GLU A 176 -13.52 -1.65 -17.04
C GLU A 176 -13.27 -0.45 -16.13
N LEU A 177 -12.04 0.09 -16.11
CA LEU A 177 -11.72 1.31 -15.37
C LEU A 177 -12.39 2.56 -15.97
N ASP A 178 -12.46 2.67 -17.30
CA ASP A 178 -13.11 3.80 -17.98
C ASP A 178 -14.63 3.79 -17.77
N ARG A 179 -15.24 2.59 -17.74
CA ARG A 179 -16.69 2.44 -17.62
C ARG A 179 -17.19 2.28 -16.19
N GLY A 180 -16.32 1.87 -15.27
CA GLY A 180 -16.71 1.52 -13.91
C GLY A 180 -17.63 0.30 -13.86
N GLU A 181 -17.57 -0.59 -14.86
CA GLU A 181 -18.41 -1.79 -14.94
C GLU A 181 -17.59 -3.00 -15.38
N PHE A 182 -17.97 -4.19 -14.92
CA PHE A 182 -17.41 -5.45 -15.40
C PHE A 182 -18.50 -6.51 -15.48
N SER A 183 -18.27 -7.51 -16.33
CA SER A 183 -19.18 -8.65 -16.50
C SER A 183 -18.53 -9.94 -15.99
N ILE A 184 -19.34 -10.85 -15.48
CA ILE A 184 -18.89 -12.13 -14.93
C ILE A 184 -19.50 -13.25 -15.78
N PRO A 185 -18.81 -13.73 -16.84
CA PRO A 185 -19.33 -14.77 -17.72
C PRO A 185 -19.73 -16.05 -16.97
N GLU A 186 -18.94 -16.43 -15.96
CA GLU A 186 -19.20 -17.61 -15.15
C GLU A 186 -20.48 -17.50 -14.33
N ALA A 187 -20.92 -16.28 -13.99
CA ALA A 187 -22.16 -16.00 -13.30
C ALA A 187 -23.31 -15.66 -14.28
N GLY A 188 -23.35 -16.29 -15.44
CA GLY A 188 -24.40 -16.05 -16.44
C GLY A 188 -24.31 -14.67 -17.12
N GLY A 189 -23.14 -14.02 -17.08
CA GLY A 189 -22.95 -12.71 -17.67
C GLY A 189 -23.50 -11.56 -16.83
N ILE A 190 -23.76 -11.77 -15.53
CA ILE A 190 -24.13 -10.69 -14.61
C ILE A 190 -23.11 -9.56 -14.74
N ARG A 191 -23.63 -8.33 -14.85
CA ARG A 191 -22.85 -7.12 -14.91
C ARG A 191 -22.98 -6.36 -13.60
N LEU A 192 -21.85 -5.95 -13.05
CA LEU A 192 -21.80 -5.05 -11.89
C LEU A 192 -21.23 -3.71 -12.36
N LYS A 193 -21.88 -2.63 -11.96
CA LYS A 193 -21.53 -1.26 -12.34
C LYS A 193 -21.46 -0.40 -11.08
N GLU A 194 -20.47 0.48 -11.02
CA GLU A 194 -20.33 1.42 -9.92
C GLU A 194 -21.48 2.44 -9.89
N ASN A 195 -21.65 3.08 -8.73
CA ASN A 195 -22.65 4.13 -8.57
C ASN A 195 -22.41 5.31 -9.53
N ASP A 196 -23.48 5.89 -10.06
CA ASP A 196 -23.38 7.09 -10.90
C ASP A 196 -23.08 8.36 -10.08
N ASP A 197 -23.39 8.38 -8.77
CA ASP A 197 -22.98 9.44 -7.85
C ASP A 197 -21.44 9.44 -7.66
N PRO A 198 -20.73 10.50 -8.10
CA PRO A 198 -19.29 10.61 -7.91
C PRO A 198 -18.86 10.36 -6.48
N ASP A 199 -19.62 10.80 -5.47
CA ASP A 199 -19.29 10.67 -4.05
C ASP A 199 -19.33 9.24 -3.51
N LEU A 200 -19.96 8.33 -4.26
CA LEU A 200 -20.04 6.90 -3.95
C LEU A 200 -19.06 6.06 -4.78
N LYS A 201 -18.50 6.61 -5.86
CA LYS A 201 -17.53 5.91 -6.72
C LYS A 201 -16.26 5.52 -5.95
N PRO A 202 -15.72 4.31 -6.18
CA PRO A 202 -14.46 3.88 -5.59
C PRO A 202 -13.29 4.83 -5.92
N ILE A 203 -12.45 5.10 -4.93
CA ILE A 203 -11.18 5.81 -5.13
C ILE A 203 -10.13 4.76 -5.46
N VAL A 204 -9.63 4.76 -6.71
CA VAL A 204 -8.62 3.81 -7.17
C VAL A 204 -7.23 4.44 -7.10
N ILE A 205 -6.33 3.83 -6.34
CA ILE A 205 -4.92 4.17 -6.25
C ILE A 205 -4.13 3.04 -6.90
N VAL A 206 -3.22 3.37 -7.80
CA VAL A 206 -2.35 2.41 -8.51
C VAL A 206 -0.92 2.76 -8.16
N THR A 207 -0.10 1.79 -7.78
CA THR A 207 1.32 2.02 -7.48
C THR A 207 2.22 1.31 -8.49
N SER A 208 3.37 1.90 -8.79
CA SER A 208 4.44 1.28 -9.57
C SER A 208 5.79 1.65 -8.98
N ASN A 209 6.73 0.71 -9.04
CA ASN A 209 8.14 0.94 -8.67
C ASN A 209 8.99 1.39 -9.88
N SER A 210 8.35 1.70 -11.01
CA SER A 210 9.00 2.01 -12.29
C SER A 210 9.94 0.91 -12.78
N GLU A 211 9.68 -0.36 -12.43
CA GLU A 211 10.49 -1.50 -12.88
C GLU A 211 10.28 -1.80 -14.37
N LYS A 212 9.05 -1.58 -14.85
CA LYS A 212 8.66 -1.67 -16.26
C LYS A 212 7.86 -0.44 -16.65
N SER A 213 8.05 0.03 -17.88
CA SER A 213 7.23 1.12 -18.42
C SER A 213 5.77 0.67 -18.61
N LEU A 214 4.84 1.49 -18.15
CA LEU A 214 3.41 1.29 -18.37
C LEU A 214 2.99 1.84 -19.75
N PRO A 215 1.99 1.22 -20.41
CA PRO A 215 1.48 1.72 -21.68
C PRO A 215 0.95 3.15 -21.57
N GLU A 216 1.20 3.97 -22.59
CA GLU A 216 0.76 5.38 -22.62
C GLU A 216 -0.77 5.50 -22.51
N ALA A 217 -1.50 4.53 -23.07
CA ALA A 217 -2.95 4.46 -22.97
C ALA A 217 -3.45 4.38 -21.51
N PHE A 218 -2.72 3.70 -20.64
CA PHE A 218 -3.02 3.62 -19.21
C PHE A 218 -2.68 4.93 -18.49
N LEU A 219 -1.50 5.51 -18.80
CA LEU A 219 -1.06 6.78 -18.22
C LEU A 219 -2.06 7.91 -18.48
N ARG A 220 -2.60 8.02 -19.69
CA ARG A 220 -3.57 9.07 -20.09
C ARG A 220 -4.91 9.01 -19.33
N ARG A 221 -5.22 7.87 -18.69
CA ARG A 221 -6.46 7.67 -17.91
C ARG A 221 -6.27 7.92 -16.42
N CYS A 222 -5.03 8.00 -15.96
CA CYS A 222 -4.72 8.22 -14.56
C CYS A 222 -4.38 9.69 -14.30
N ILE A 223 -4.66 10.16 -13.08
CA ILE A 223 -3.94 11.28 -12.50
C ILE A 223 -2.58 10.77 -12.08
N PHE A 224 -1.52 11.38 -12.59
CA PHE A 224 -0.16 10.93 -12.35
C PHE A 224 0.51 11.76 -11.26
N HIS A 225 1.20 11.09 -10.33
CA HIS A 225 2.07 11.75 -9.38
C HIS A 225 3.30 10.87 -9.06
N GLU A 226 4.48 11.47 -9.08
CA GLU A 226 5.74 10.81 -8.74
C GLU A 226 6.14 11.15 -7.30
N LEU A 227 6.13 10.14 -6.43
CA LEU A 227 6.61 10.25 -5.06
C LEU A 227 8.13 10.11 -5.01
N LYS A 228 8.77 11.22 -4.70
CA LYS A 228 10.22 11.29 -4.49
C LYS A 228 10.55 11.02 -3.03
N PHE A 229 11.78 10.62 -2.77
CA PHE A 229 12.30 10.63 -1.41
C PHE A 229 12.48 12.10 -0.98
N PRO A 230 12.11 12.50 0.26
CA PRO A 230 12.30 13.89 0.67
C PRO A 230 13.79 14.23 0.75
N GLU A 231 14.21 15.20 -0.05
CA GLU A 231 15.56 15.74 0.01
C GLU A 231 15.67 16.90 1.01
N ASP A 232 14.57 17.63 1.24
CA ASP A 232 14.58 18.75 2.15
C ASP A 232 14.62 18.27 3.62
N PRO A 233 15.44 18.90 4.48
CA PRO A 233 15.60 18.49 5.87
C PRO A 233 14.30 18.49 6.68
N GLN A 234 13.36 19.41 6.38
CA GLN A 234 12.12 19.55 7.15
C GLN A 234 11.16 18.38 6.89
N SER A 235 10.92 18.05 5.62
CA SER A 235 10.12 16.91 5.20
C SER A 235 10.70 15.61 5.73
N PHE A 236 12.02 15.46 5.64
CA PHE A 236 12.68 14.31 6.19
C PHE A 236 12.46 14.22 7.71
N GLN A 237 12.66 15.31 8.45
CA GLN A 237 12.38 15.37 9.88
C GLN A 237 10.92 15.01 10.24
N ARG A 238 9.95 15.39 9.40
CA ARG A 238 8.53 15.00 9.57
C ARG A 238 8.33 13.49 9.41
N ILE A 239 8.92 12.87 8.38
CA ILE A 239 8.85 11.40 8.19
C ILE A 239 9.41 10.71 9.42
N LEU A 240 10.59 11.16 9.83
CA LEU A 240 11.33 10.53 10.89
C LEU A 240 10.59 10.61 12.24
N SER A 241 9.94 11.73 12.54
CA SER A 241 9.25 11.95 13.83
C SER A 241 7.95 11.17 13.95
N ARG A 242 7.27 10.94 12.83
CA ARG A 242 5.97 10.27 12.83
C ARG A 242 6.04 8.79 12.48
N ILE A 243 7.09 8.36 11.79
CA ILE A 243 7.22 6.99 11.27
C ILE A 243 8.41 6.28 11.92
N VAL A 244 9.63 6.77 11.70
CA VAL A 244 10.85 6.03 12.08
C VAL A 244 11.06 6.01 13.59
N VAL A 245 11.03 7.16 14.26
CA VAL A 245 11.28 7.28 15.70
C VAL A 245 10.28 6.45 16.51
N PRO A 246 8.95 6.54 16.31
CA PRO A 246 8.01 5.72 17.07
C PRO A 246 8.20 4.21 16.85
N GLN A 247 8.54 3.78 15.63
CA GLN A 247 8.76 2.37 15.32
C GLN A 247 10.02 1.84 16.02
N VAL A 248 11.12 2.59 15.94
CA VAL A 248 12.39 2.25 16.58
C VAL A 248 12.24 2.23 18.11
N LEU A 249 11.67 3.28 18.70
CA LEU A 249 11.45 3.39 20.15
C LEU A 249 10.65 2.20 20.69
N SER A 250 9.54 1.86 20.01
CA SER A 250 8.69 0.75 20.42
C SER A 250 9.40 -0.60 20.38
N ARG A 251 10.32 -0.82 19.42
CA ARG A 251 11.03 -2.10 19.27
C ARG A 251 12.22 -2.23 20.22
N LEU A 252 12.90 -1.11 20.50
CA LEU A 252 14.07 -1.09 21.39
C LEU A 252 13.69 -0.92 22.88
N GLY A 253 12.40 -0.71 23.19
CA GLY A 253 11.95 -0.45 24.56
C GLY A 253 12.47 0.88 25.11
N TRP A 254 12.91 1.78 24.23
CA TRP A 254 13.31 3.12 24.62
C TRP A 254 12.07 3.89 25.09
N PRO A 255 12.18 4.71 26.16
CA PRO A 255 11.03 5.42 26.69
C PRO A 255 10.40 6.31 25.61
N PRO A 256 9.08 6.52 25.59
CA PRO A 256 8.46 7.45 24.67
C PRO A 256 8.98 8.88 24.85
N GLU A 257 8.66 9.79 23.93
CA GLU A 257 8.91 11.22 24.11
C GLU A 257 8.20 11.71 25.38
N GLU A 258 8.96 12.22 26.35
CA GLU A 258 8.39 12.98 27.48
C GLU A 258 8.18 14.42 27.03
N ASN A 259 7.00 14.98 27.30
CA ASN A 259 6.66 16.41 27.14
C ASN A 259 6.60 16.96 25.70
N GLY A 260 6.56 16.11 24.67
CA GLY A 260 6.39 16.56 23.28
C GLY A 260 7.63 17.25 22.70
N GLU A 261 8.79 17.14 23.35
CA GLU A 261 10.07 17.53 22.75
C GLU A 261 10.54 16.46 21.75
N SER A 262 10.87 16.92 20.55
CA SER A 262 11.35 16.09 19.46
C SER A 262 12.68 15.41 19.84
N ARG A 263 12.73 14.07 19.80
CA ARG A 263 14.00 13.30 19.95
C ARG A 263 15.04 13.61 18.87
N PHE A 264 14.80 14.53 17.94
CA PHE A 264 15.77 14.96 16.94
C PHE A 264 16.85 15.88 17.50
N LYS A 265 16.67 16.37 18.72
CA LYS A 265 17.78 16.96 19.48
C LYS A 265 18.81 15.91 19.89
N ASP A 266 18.46 14.62 19.79
CA ASP A 266 19.37 13.51 20.02
C ASP A 266 20.47 13.50 18.93
N PRO A 267 21.75 13.68 19.31
CA PRO A 267 22.87 13.62 18.38
C PRO A 267 22.90 12.32 17.56
N PHE A 268 22.51 11.19 18.16
CA PHE A 268 22.57 9.87 17.53
C PHE A 268 21.64 9.79 16.32
N LEU A 269 20.37 10.13 16.52
CA LEU A 269 19.36 10.06 15.48
C LEU A 269 19.67 11.06 14.36
N SER A 270 20.00 12.30 14.72
CA SER A 270 20.42 13.33 13.75
C SER A 270 21.60 12.86 12.89
N ASP A 271 22.61 12.24 13.50
CA ASP A 271 23.75 11.68 12.80
C ASP A 271 23.36 10.51 11.88
N CYS A 272 22.52 9.58 12.36
CA CYS A 272 21.99 8.48 11.54
C CYS A 272 21.33 8.99 10.27
N PHE A 273 20.51 10.03 10.41
CA PHE A 273 19.77 10.62 9.31
C PHE A 273 20.66 11.39 8.34
N THR A 274 21.60 12.17 8.85
CA THR A 274 22.60 12.89 8.04
C THR A 274 23.45 11.90 7.26
N PHE A 275 23.93 10.85 7.91
CA PHE A 275 24.69 9.79 7.27
C PHE A 275 23.87 9.04 6.23
N PHE A 276 22.61 8.73 6.53
CA PHE A 276 21.71 8.05 5.60
C PHE A 276 21.44 8.86 4.32
N GLN A 277 21.18 10.17 4.44
CA GLN A 277 21.02 11.04 3.26
C GLN A 277 22.29 11.10 2.42
N ARG A 278 23.45 11.10 3.05
CA ARG A 278 24.74 11.09 2.36
C ARG A 278 24.92 9.81 1.53
N ILE A 279 24.76 8.64 2.14
CA ILE A 279 24.95 7.37 1.43
C ILE A 279 23.93 7.17 0.31
N ARG A 280 22.70 7.68 0.46
CA ARG A 280 21.71 7.68 -0.64
C ARG A 280 22.18 8.40 -1.90
N LYS A 281 22.99 9.44 -1.76
CA LYS A 281 23.56 10.21 -2.89
C LYS A 281 24.86 9.60 -3.42
N GLU A 282 25.60 8.89 -2.57
CA GLU A 282 26.92 8.36 -2.90
C GLU A 282 26.86 6.92 -3.45
N PHE A 283 25.80 6.15 -3.17
CA PHE A 283 25.69 4.75 -3.60
C PHE A 283 25.65 4.64 -5.14
N PRO A 284 26.56 3.87 -5.75
CA PRO A 284 26.66 3.75 -7.20
C PRO A 284 25.54 2.91 -7.83
N LEU A 285 24.97 1.94 -7.11
CA LEU A 285 24.02 1.00 -7.68
C LEU A 285 22.58 1.27 -7.24
N LYS A 286 22.31 1.24 -5.94
CA LYS A 286 20.94 1.39 -5.43
C LYS A 286 20.89 2.14 -4.11
N ALA A 287 20.30 3.34 -4.13
CA ALA A 287 20.07 4.11 -2.91
C ALA A 287 19.19 3.31 -1.91
N PRO A 288 19.58 3.23 -0.62
CA PRO A 288 18.79 2.54 0.41
C PRO A 288 17.50 3.29 0.70
N ALA A 289 16.40 2.59 0.97
CA ALA A 289 15.09 3.21 1.22
C ALA A 289 14.79 3.37 2.73
N THR A 290 13.63 3.95 3.05
CA THR A 290 13.17 4.15 4.43
C THR A 290 13.12 2.84 5.23
N ALA A 291 12.86 1.70 4.59
CA ALA A 291 12.87 0.40 5.24
C ALA A 291 14.28 0.02 5.72
N GLU A 292 15.29 0.14 4.86
CA GLU A 292 16.70 -0.07 5.22
C GLU A 292 17.15 0.87 6.35
N LEU A 293 16.68 2.13 6.38
CA LEU A 293 16.97 3.05 7.48
C LEU A 293 16.40 2.57 8.82
N VAL A 294 15.15 2.13 8.85
CA VAL A 294 14.49 1.64 10.06
C VAL A 294 15.23 0.40 10.59
N ASP A 295 15.51 -0.56 9.70
CA ASP A 295 16.22 -1.80 10.06
C ASP A 295 17.63 -1.50 10.56
N TRP A 296 18.34 -0.57 9.91
CA TRP A 296 19.69 -0.18 10.31
C TRP A 296 19.73 0.48 11.69
N ILE A 297 18.85 1.43 11.98
CA ILE A 297 18.78 2.07 13.30
C ILE A 297 18.43 1.05 14.39
N GLU A 298 17.50 0.14 14.09
CA GLU A 298 17.16 -0.94 15.02
C GLU A 298 18.37 -1.85 15.30
N LEU A 299 19.11 -2.23 14.27
CA LEU A 299 20.33 -3.03 14.42
C LEU A 299 21.41 -2.30 15.20
N LEU A 300 21.61 -0.99 14.97
CA LEU A 300 22.54 -0.18 15.77
C LEU A 300 22.19 -0.28 17.26
N GLY A 301 20.93 -0.08 17.62
CA GLY A 301 20.46 -0.21 19.01
C GLY A 301 20.68 -1.62 19.58
N ARG A 302 20.32 -2.66 18.82
CA ARG A 302 20.51 -4.06 19.25
C ARG A 302 21.99 -4.47 19.38
N PHE A 303 22.89 -3.84 18.61
CA PHE A 303 24.32 -4.06 18.72
C PHE A 303 25.01 -3.17 19.76
N GLY A 304 24.25 -2.38 20.53
CA GLY A 304 24.74 -1.63 21.67
C GLY A 304 25.20 -0.20 21.34
N ALA A 305 24.68 0.40 20.27
CA ALA A 305 24.83 1.86 20.09
C ALA A 305 24.12 2.60 21.22
N ASP A 306 24.79 3.58 21.81
CA ASP A 306 24.21 4.44 22.83
C ASP A 306 23.40 5.56 22.15
N PRO A 307 22.08 5.62 22.33
CA PRO A 307 21.29 6.72 21.77
C PRO A 307 21.71 8.07 22.36
N ALA A 308 22.34 8.17 23.53
CA ALA A 308 22.77 9.45 24.07
C ALA A 308 24.07 9.99 23.45
N ALA A 309 24.78 9.19 22.64
CA ALA A 309 26.08 9.52 22.08
C ALA A 309 26.02 9.75 20.55
N PRO A 310 26.90 10.58 19.97
CA PRO A 310 27.01 10.72 18.52
C PRO A 310 27.23 9.37 17.82
N LEU A 311 26.69 9.21 16.62
CA LEU A 311 26.80 7.95 15.86
C LEU A 311 28.26 7.54 15.65
N LYS A 312 29.17 8.51 15.52
CA LYS A 312 30.61 8.30 15.30
C LYS A 312 31.28 7.46 16.40
N GLU A 313 30.71 7.43 17.60
CA GLU A 313 31.20 6.61 18.72
C GLU A 313 30.77 5.14 18.61
N SER A 314 29.81 4.84 17.74
CA SER A 314 29.22 3.51 17.54
C SER A 314 29.90 2.69 16.42
N GLU A 315 31.24 2.66 16.37
CA GLU A 315 32.01 1.96 15.30
C GLU A 315 31.64 0.46 15.18
N GLN A 316 31.64 -0.27 16.30
CA GLN A 316 31.36 -1.71 16.28
C GLN A 316 29.88 -2.01 15.93
N PRO A 317 28.88 -1.32 16.53
CA PRO A 317 27.49 -1.43 16.08
C PRO A 317 27.31 -1.10 14.60
N PHE A 318 27.99 -0.05 14.09
CA PHE A 318 27.95 0.32 12.68
C PHE A 318 28.43 -0.81 11.79
N ARG A 319 29.65 -1.32 12.01
CA ARG A 319 30.22 -2.40 11.20
C ARG A 319 29.34 -3.66 11.17
N ARG A 320 28.68 -3.99 12.29
CA ARG A 320 27.79 -5.14 12.39
C ARG A 320 26.44 -4.96 11.69
N SER A 321 26.05 -3.71 11.40
CA SER A 321 24.75 -3.36 10.81
C SER A 321 24.83 -2.89 9.36
N MET A 322 26.02 -2.76 8.76
CA MET A 322 26.22 -2.29 7.38
C MET A 322 25.41 -3.05 6.32
N ASN A 323 25.22 -4.35 6.50
CA ASN A 323 24.46 -5.20 5.57
C ASN A 323 22.97 -4.82 5.47
N ALA A 324 22.44 -4.04 6.42
CA ALA A 324 21.09 -3.48 6.31
C ALA A 324 21.01 -2.32 5.32
N LEU A 325 22.11 -1.59 5.11
CA LEU A 325 22.16 -0.43 4.22
C LEU A 325 22.59 -0.80 2.80
N ALA A 326 23.63 -1.63 2.66
CA ALA A 326 24.20 -1.99 1.36
C ALA A 326 24.07 -3.49 1.08
N LYS A 327 23.55 -3.82 -0.12
CA LYS A 327 23.33 -5.19 -0.59
C LYS A 327 24.36 -5.64 -1.63
N PHE A 328 25.04 -4.70 -2.28
CA PHE A 328 26.01 -4.94 -3.34
C PHE A 328 27.43 -4.67 -2.83
N ALA A 329 28.42 -5.37 -3.40
CA ALA A 329 29.82 -5.22 -3.02
C ALA A 329 30.34 -3.79 -3.22
N ASP A 330 29.96 -3.15 -4.33
CA ASP A 330 30.36 -1.77 -4.65
C ASP A 330 29.74 -0.77 -3.67
N ASP A 331 28.44 -0.94 -3.33
CA ASP A 331 27.77 -0.13 -2.32
C ASP A 331 28.41 -0.32 -0.93
N MET A 332 28.88 -1.54 -0.60
CA MET A 332 29.59 -1.81 0.65
C MET A 332 30.94 -1.09 0.71
N GLN A 333 31.72 -1.11 -0.36
CA GLN A 333 32.99 -0.37 -0.44
C GLN A 333 32.76 1.14 -0.33
N GLN A 334 31.73 1.66 -1.01
CA GLN A 334 31.35 3.06 -0.90
C GLN A 334 30.91 3.39 0.54
N LEU A 335 30.10 2.55 1.17
CA LEU A 335 29.64 2.73 2.55
C LEU A 335 30.80 2.82 3.55
N GLU A 336 31.85 1.99 3.42
CA GLU A 336 33.06 2.09 4.24
C GLU A 336 33.79 3.43 4.05
N THR A 337 33.89 3.88 2.79
CA THR A 337 34.51 5.16 2.44
C THR A 337 33.72 6.33 3.02
N SER A 338 32.40 6.32 2.85
CA SER A 338 31.47 7.31 3.42
C SER A 338 31.57 7.35 4.94
N TRP A 339 31.67 6.19 5.60
CA TRP A 339 31.80 6.08 7.05
C TRP A 339 33.12 6.67 7.56
N ALA A 340 34.25 6.34 6.92
CA ALA A 340 35.55 6.89 7.27
C ALA A 340 35.55 8.43 7.18
N SER A 341 34.97 8.97 6.10
CA SER A 341 34.80 10.41 5.93
C SER A 341 33.84 11.02 6.96
N PHE A 342 32.74 10.34 7.28
CA PHE A 342 31.78 10.80 8.29
C PHE A 342 32.45 10.93 9.66
N LYS A 343 33.23 9.93 10.10
CA LYS A 343 33.98 10.01 11.35
C LYS A 343 35.01 11.14 11.39
N ALA A 344 35.67 11.41 10.25
CA ALA A 344 36.67 12.46 10.14
C ALA A 344 36.07 13.88 10.12
N SER A 345 34.78 14.03 9.82
CA SER A 345 34.11 15.34 9.87
C SER A 345 34.00 15.84 11.31
N ALA A 346 34.23 17.14 11.56
CA ALA A 346 34.00 17.75 12.86
C ALA A 346 32.50 17.63 13.25
N PRO A 347 32.14 17.58 14.55
CA PRO A 347 30.74 17.63 14.94
C PRO A 347 30.10 18.91 14.38
N ALA A 348 28.91 18.78 13.78
CA ALA A 348 28.14 19.93 13.33
C ALA A 348 27.90 20.84 14.55
N LYS A 349 28.32 22.10 14.45
CA LYS A 349 28.17 23.10 15.51
C LYS A 349 26.72 23.48 15.74
#